data_AF-A0A411PMR1-F1
#
_entry.id   AF-A0A411PMR1-F1
#
_cell.length_a   1.000
_cell.length_b   1.000
_cell.length_c   1.000
_cell.angle_alpha   90.00
_cell.angle_beta   90.00
_cell.angle_gamma   90.00
#
_symmetry.space_group_name_H-M   'P 1'
#
loop_
_entity.id
_entity.type
_entity.pdbx_description
1 polymer ?
#
loop_
_entity_poly.entity_id
_entity_poly.type
_entity_poly.pdbx_seq_one_letter_code
_entity_poly.pdbx_strand_id
1 'polypeptide(L)'
;MALQAQAANIYIMDDNNQPMENMVVYLQSNNPAAFATPALASDSSTTQARQNPVEVHQKDKQFSPYITIVQKGYQLKFVNDDDITHHIYSASGPKRFSFKLRQDGVNKDMVFDQLGHISMGCNIHDWMSGHILIVDTPHFANTDNKGLVSFDNIAPGQYQLVVWHPQLQAINNQNSYQIDLPLSKPLTLTVTDTMGEIPSQQSLDDFEFLEGY
;
A
#
# COMPACT_ATOMS: atom_id res chain seq x y z
N MET A 1 -9.21 16.34 32.35
CA MET A 1 -9.97 15.64 31.29
C MET A 1 -8.97 15.01 30.37
N ALA A 2 -8.98 13.69 30.19
CA ALA A 2 -8.16 13.06 29.18
C ALA A 2 -8.73 13.47 27.81
N LEU A 3 -7.93 14.11 26.95
CA LEU A 3 -8.29 14.29 25.54
C LEU A 3 -8.48 12.88 24.98
N GLN A 4 -9.70 12.52 24.60
CA GLN A 4 -9.89 11.38 23.71
C GLN A 4 -9.16 11.74 22.40
N ALA A 5 -8.22 10.89 21.98
CA ALA A 5 -7.58 11.05 20.68
C ALA A 5 -8.67 10.93 19.61
N GLN A 6 -9.00 12.05 18.98
CA GLN A 6 -9.99 12.07 17.92
C GLN A 6 -9.34 11.60 16.62
N ALA A 7 -10.03 10.73 15.89
CA ALA A 7 -9.62 10.28 14.56
C ALA A 7 -9.31 11.48 13.66
N ALA A 8 -8.14 11.50 13.05
CA ALA A 8 -7.81 12.46 12.01
C ALA A 8 -8.46 12.02 10.70
N ASN A 9 -9.64 12.57 10.40
CA ASN A 9 -10.39 12.29 9.18
C ASN A 9 -9.93 13.23 8.05
N ILE A 10 -9.49 12.65 6.94
CA ILE A 10 -8.91 13.37 5.81
C ILE A 10 -9.56 12.87 4.53
N TYR A 11 -10.15 13.79 3.78
CA TYR A 11 -10.74 13.51 2.46
C TYR A 11 -9.77 13.91 1.36
N ILE A 12 -9.52 13.02 0.42
CA ILE A 12 -8.71 13.26 -0.78
C ILE A 12 -9.65 13.40 -1.97
N MET A 13 -9.60 14.57 -2.59
CA MET A 13 -10.42 14.92 -3.75
C MET A 13 -9.54 15.31 -4.94
N ASP A 14 -10.05 15.12 -6.15
CA ASP A 14 -9.45 15.69 -7.36
C ASP A 14 -9.79 17.18 -7.51
N ASP A 15 -9.28 17.81 -8.57
CA ASP A 15 -9.52 19.22 -8.92
C ASP A 15 -10.98 19.55 -9.30
N ASN A 16 -11.80 18.52 -9.54
CA ASN A 16 -13.23 18.61 -9.82
C ASN A 16 -14.09 18.27 -8.57
N ASN A 17 -13.47 18.23 -7.39
CA ASN A 17 -14.09 17.86 -6.12
C ASN A 17 -14.70 16.44 -6.11
N GLN A 18 -14.19 15.53 -6.94
CA GLN A 18 -14.56 14.12 -6.91
C GLN A 18 -13.67 13.35 -5.93
N PRO A 19 -14.22 12.37 -5.19
CA PRO A 19 -13.43 11.55 -4.29
C PRO A 19 -12.43 10.68 -5.03
N MET A 20 -11.18 10.68 -4.57
CA MET A 20 -10.14 9.78 -5.09
C MET A 20 -10.06 8.52 -4.23
N GLU A 21 -10.64 7.43 -4.72
CA GLU A 21 -10.60 6.10 -4.08
C GLU A 21 -9.25 5.40 -4.28
N ASN A 22 -8.88 4.51 -3.36
CA ASN A 22 -7.67 3.66 -3.42
C ASN A 22 -6.33 4.43 -3.44
N MET A 23 -6.34 5.71 -3.05
CA MET A 23 -5.11 6.48 -2.85
C MET A 23 -4.43 6.00 -1.59
N VAL A 24 -3.13 5.74 -1.65
CA VAL A 24 -2.35 5.47 -0.44
C VAL A 24 -2.04 6.79 0.24
N VAL A 25 -2.42 6.92 1.50
CA VAL A 25 -2.11 8.06 2.34
C VAL A 25 -1.27 7.60 3.52
N TYR A 26 -0.17 8.29 3.79
CA TYR A 26 0.69 7.96 4.92
C TYR A 26 1.29 9.21 5.57
N LEU A 27 1.61 9.10 6.86
CA LEU A 27 2.13 10.20 7.66
C LEU A 27 3.62 9.98 7.96
N GLN A 28 4.44 10.94 7.56
CA GLN A 28 5.86 11.00 7.91
C GLN A 28 6.08 12.05 8.99
N SER A 29 7.02 11.78 9.90
CA SER A 29 7.46 12.75 10.89
C SER A 29 8.95 12.62 11.13
N ASN A 30 9.61 13.76 11.33
CA ASN A 30 11.00 13.79 11.77
C ASN A 30 11.12 13.60 13.30
N ASN A 31 9.99 13.50 14.03
CA ASN A 31 9.96 13.25 15.47
C ASN A 31 9.84 11.74 15.74
N PRO A 32 10.84 11.07 16.35
CA PRO A 32 10.78 9.65 16.68
C PRO A 32 9.59 9.26 17.57
N ALA A 33 9.09 10.17 18.41
CA ALA A 33 7.91 9.94 19.25
C ALA A 33 6.60 9.79 18.45
N ALA A 34 6.58 10.24 17.18
CA ALA A 34 5.44 10.09 16.29
C ALA A 34 5.19 8.64 15.84
N PHE A 35 6.21 7.79 15.94
CA PHE A 35 6.15 6.37 15.60
C PHE A 35 5.85 5.49 16.82
N ALA A 36 5.87 6.06 18.03
CA ALA A 36 5.38 5.39 19.21
C ALA A 36 3.84 5.34 19.12
N THR A 37 3.28 4.17 18.83
CA THR A 37 1.88 3.93 19.16
C THR A 37 1.70 4.22 20.66
N PRO A 38 0.64 4.95 21.08
CA PRO A 38 0.34 5.09 22.49
C PRO A 38 0.28 3.68 23.08
N ALA A 39 1.18 3.39 24.01
CA ALA A 39 1.30 2.08 24.61
C ALA A 39 -0.08 1.64 25.09
N LEU A 40 -0.61 0.55 24.51
CA LEU A 40 -1.51 -0.31 25.25
C LEU A 40 -0.75 -0.68 26.51
N ALA A 41 -1.25 -0.20 27.64
CA ALA A 41 -0.60 -0.31 28.93
C ALA A 41 -0.17 -1.76 29.21
N SER A 42 1.12 -1.91 29.52
CA SER A 42 1.70 -2.93 30.40
C SER A 42 1.06 -4.33 30.36
N ASP A 43 1.70 -5.24 29.64
CA ASP A 43 2.23 -6.42 30.32
C ASP A 43 3.56 -6.83 29.69
N SER A 44 4.60 -6.85 30.53
CA SER A 44 5.95 -7.30 30.20
C SER A 44 5.97 -8.82 30.03
N SER A 45 5.34 -9.32 28.97
CA SER A 45 5.40 -10.72 28.52
C SER A 45 4.71 -10.88 27.16
N THR A 46 5.19 -10.21 26.11
CA THR A 46 4.94 -10.68 24.73
C THR A 46 6.12 -10.30 23.85
N THR A 47 6.89 -11.33 23.48
CA THR A 47 7.39 -11.57 22.11
C THR A 47 6.79 -10.62 21.08
N GLN A 48 7.62 -10.10 20.16
CA GLN A 48 7.22 -9.76 18.78
C GLN A 48 5.86 -10.36 18.47
N ALA A 49 4.79 -9.59 18.64
CA ALA A 49 3.49 -10.06 18.20
C ALA A 49 3.73 -10.38 16.74
N ARG A 50 3.66 -11.68 16.38
CA ARG A 50 3.77 -12.12 15.00
C ARG A 50 2.60 -11.47 14.29
N GLN A 51 2.79 -10.23 13.85
CA GLN A 51 1.95 -9.59 12.87
C GLN A 51 1.93 -10.60 11.73
N ASN A 52 0.74 -10.99 11.28
CA ASN A 52 0.65 -11.84 10.10
C ASN A 52 1.47 -11.16 9.00
N PRO A 53 2.30 -11.91 8.25
CA PRO A 53 3.10 -11.31 7.19
C PRO A 53 2.16 -10.57 6.25
N VAL A 54 2.59 -9.42 5.74
CA VAL A 54 1.87 -8.78 4.64
C VAL A 54 1.94 -9.74 3.45
N GLU A 55 0.82 -10.01 2.78
CA GLU A 55 0.75 -11.02 1.73
C GLU A 55 0.43 -10.38 0.37
N VAL A 56 1.09 -10.88 -0.68
CA VAL A 56 0.78 -10.59 -2.08
C VAL A 56 0.35 -11.90 -2.74
N HIS A 57 -0.91 -11.98 -3.09
CA HIS A 57 -1.51 -13.15 -3.71
C HIS A 57 -1.40 -13.06 -5.23
N GLN A 58 -1.21 -14.21 -5.89
CA GLN A 58 -1.49 -14.37 -7.30
C GLN A 58 -2.81 -15.10 -7.39
N LYS A 59 -3.85 -14.38 -7.80
CA LYS A 59 -5.22 -14.88 -7.81
C LYS A 59 -5.96 -14.32 -9.02
N ASP A 60 -6.70 -15.19 -9.69
CA ASP A 60 -7.42 -14.89 -10.93
C ASP A 60 -6.50 -14.30 -12.01
N LYS A 61 -5.22 -14.73 -12.03
CA LYS A 61 -4.16 -14.17 -12.88
C LYS A 61 -3.97 -12.66 -12.69
N GLN A 62 -3.95 -12.22 -11.42
CA GLN A 62 -3.68 -10.84 -10.98
C GLN A 62 -2.85 -10.83 -9.70
N PHE A 63 -2.18 -9.72 -9.40
CA PHE A 63 -1.64 -9.48 -8.06
C PHE A 63 -2.73 -8.92 -7.14
N SER A 64 -2.96 -9.56 -6.00
CA SER A 64 -3.97 -9.15 -5.02
C SER A 64 -3.35 -8.93 -3.64
N PRO A 65 -3.43 -7.72 -3.06
CA PRO A 65 -3.99 -6.52 -3.67
C PRO A 65 -3.09 -5.94 -4.79
N TYR A 66 -3.67 -5.11 -5.67
CA TYR A 66 -2.94 -4.41 -6.73
C TYR A 66 -1.82 -3.51 -6.18
N ILE A 67 -2.07 -2.84 -5.05
CA ILE A 67 -1.10 -2.08 -4.28
C ILE A 67 -0.94 -2.73 -2.92
N THR A 68 0.28 -3.12 -2.58
CA THR A 68 0.64 -3.63 -1.26
C THR A 68 1.57 -2.64 -0.55
N ILE A 69 1.24 -2.28 0.69
CA ILE A 69 2.07 -1.39 1.50
C ILE A 69 2.77 -2.23 2.56
N VAL A 70 4.08 -2.06 2.71
CA VAL A 70 4.87 -2.76 3.72
C VAL A 70 5.79 -1.78 4.44
N GLN A 71 5.91 -1.95 5.76
CA GLN A 71 6.88 -1.18 6.52
C GLN A 71 8.29 -1.71 6.26
N LYS A 72 9.26 -0.80 6.19
CA LYS A 72 10.66 -1.15 6.07
C LYS A 72 11.08 -2.15 7.16
N GLY A 73 11.71 -3.24 6.74
CA GLY A 73 12.17 -4.32 7.60
C GLY A 73 11.13 -5.39 7.92
N TYR A 74 9.86 -5.22 7.50
CA TYR A 74 8.83 -6.25 7.65
C TYR A 74 8.94 -7.29 6.55
N GLN A 75 8.49 -8.51 6.87
CA GLN A 75 8.40 -9.61 5.92
C GLN A 75 7.13 -9.50 5.10
N LEU A 76 7.29 -9.60 3.78
CA LEU A 76 6.25 -9.77 2.78
C LEU A 76 6.27 -11.21 2.30
N LYS A 77 5.10 -11.84 2.18
CA LYS A 77 4.95 -13.19 1.65
C LYS A 77 4.23 -13.16 0.31
N PHE A 78 4.73 -13.89 -0.67
CA PHE A 78 4.02 -14.14 -1.92
C PHE A 78 3.37 -15.51 -1.84
N VAL A 79 2.08 -15.55 -2.19
CA VAL A 79 1.22 -16.73 -2.16
C VAL A 79 0.60 -16.88 -3.55
N ASN A 80 0.61 -18.09 -4.09
CA ASN A 80 -0.07 -18.37 -5.34
C ASN A 80 -1.36 -19.14 -5.05
N ASP A 81 -2.50 -18.50 -5.31
CA ASP A 81 -3.83 -19.09 -5.13
C ASP A 81 -4.35 -19.73 -6.43
N ASP A 82 -3.74 -19.40 -7.58
CA ASP A 82 -4.06 -20.00 -8.88
C ASP A 82 -3.42 -21.39 -9.03
N ASP A 83 -4.05 -22.26 -9.82
CA ASP A 83 -3.58 -23.62 -10.13
C ASP A 83 -2.45 -23.69 -11.17
N ILE A 84 -2.05 -22.55 -11.71
CA ILE A 84 -0.94 -22.39 -12.66
C ILE A 84 0.33 -21.87 -11.98
N THR A 85 1.46 -21.96 -12.67
CA THR A 85 2.71 -21.34 -12.19
C THR A 85 2.76 -19.87 -12.60
N HIS A 86 3.16 -18.99 -11.68
CA HIS A 86 3.47 -17.60 -11.99
C HIS A 86 4.98 -17.37 -11.95
N HIS A 87 5.48 -16.49 -12.82
CA HIS A 87 6.87 -16.03 -12.79
C HIS A 87 6.89 -14.53 -12.46
N ILE A 88 7.06 -14.24 -11.19
CA ILE A 88 6.96 -12.91 -10.61
C ILE A 88 8.32 -12.23 -10.69
N TYR A 89 8.35 -10.96 -11.11
CA TYR A 89 9.57 -10.17 -11.14
C TYR A 89 9.30 -8.71 -10.76
N SER A 90 10.32 -8.04 -10.20
CA SER A 90 10.33 -6.58 -10.06
C SER A 90 10.62 -5.96 -11.44
N ALA A 91 9.76 -5.12 -11.97
CA ALA A 91 10.02 -4.34 -13.18
C ALA A 91 10.94 -3.14 -12.87
N SER A 92 10.71 -2.46 -11.75
CA SER A 92 11.48 -1.29 -11.29
C SER A 92 11.65 -1.31 -9.76
N GLY A 93 12.34 -0.30 -9.21
CA GLY A 93 12.41 -0.06 -7.77
C GLY A 93 13.70 -0.52 -7.08
N PRO A 94 13.82 -0.26 -5.77
CA PRO A 94 15.07 -0.39 -5.01
C PRO A 94 15.54 -1.84 -4.84
N LYS A 95 14.62 -2.80 -4.81
CA LYS A 95 14.94 -4.23 -4.65
C LYS A 95 14.57 -5.03 -5.90
N ARG A 96 15.59 -5.65 -6.51
CA ARG A 96 15.44 -6.54 -7.67
C ARG A 96 15.11 -7.98 -7.24
N PHE A 97 14.11 -8.60 -7.83
CA PHE A 97 13.79 -10.02 -7.66
C PHE A 97 13.16 -10.63 -8.90
N SER A 98 13.28 -11.95 -9.03
CA SER A 98 12.61 -12.77 -10.05
C SER A 98 12.53 -14.22 -9.57
N PHE A 99 11.34 -14.82 -9.56
CA PHE A 99 11.14 -16.20 -9.11
C PHE A 99 9.85 -16.81 -9.66
N LYS A 100 9.79 -18.14 -9.69
CA LYS A 100 8.58 -18.89 -10.04
C LYS A 100 7.87 -19.33 -8.77
N LEU A 101 6.53 -19.31 -8.77
CA LEU A 101 5.70 -19.75 -7.66
C LEU A 101 4.56 -20.64 -8.18
N ARG A 102 4.37 -21.80 -7.56
CA ARG A 102 3.32 -22.79 -7.84
C ARG A 102 2.32 -22.80 -6.69
N GLN A 103 1.07 -23.19 -6.94
CA GLN A 103 0.02 -23.26 -5.92
C GLN A 103 0.41 -24.15 -4.72
N ASP A 104 0.99 -25.31 -5.02
CA ASP A 104 1.46 -26.32 -4.07
C ASP A 104 2.91 -26.07 -3.61
N GLY A 105 3.50 -24.97 -4.07
CA GLY A 105 4.86 -24.59 -3.76
C GLY A 105 5.03 -24.04 -2.35
N VAL A 106 6.28 -23.98 -1.90
CA VAL A 106 6.63 -23.20 -0.71
C VAL A 106 6.46 -21.72 -1.05
N ASN A 107 5.61 -21.02 -0.29
CA ASN A 107 5.45 -19.57 -0.37
C ASN A 107 6.80 -18.84 -0.34
N LYS A 108 6.86 -17.68 -0.99
CA LYS A 108 8.10 -16.89 -1.04
C LYS A 108 8.07 -15.75 -0.03
N ASP A 109 8.91 -15.85 0.99
CA ASP A 109 9.12 -14.77 1.95
C ASP A 109 10.25 -13.83 1.50
N MET A 110 10.04 -12.52 1.63
CA MET A 110 11.04 -11.48 1.37
C MET A 110 10.93 -10.33 2.35
N VAL A 111 12.07 -9.80 2.81
CA VAL A 111 12.13 -8.57 3.62
C VAL A 111 12.51 -7.39 2.73
N PHE A 112 11.90 -6.23 2.93
CA PHE A 112 12.23 -5.01 2.18
C PHE A 112 12.78 -3.94 3.11
N ASP A 113 14.06 -3.60 2.96
CA ASP A 113 14.84 -2.72 3.85
C ASP A 113 15.15 -1.35 3.25
N GLN A 114 14.71 -1.10 2.02
CA GLN A 114 14.88 0.17 1.31
C GLN A 114 13.51 0.79 0.99
N LEU A 115 13.36 2.08 1.32
CA LEU A 115 12.15 2.84 1.00
C LEU A 115 11.98 3.02 -0.50
N GLY A 116 10.73 3.14 -0.93
CA GLY A 116 10.38 3.45 -2.30
C GLY A 116 9.30 2.53 -2.85
N HIS A 117 9.06 2.67 -4.14
CA HIS A 117 8.06 1.92 -4.89
C HIS A 117 8.74 0.88 -5.79
N ILE A 118 8.18 -0.33 -5.81
CA ILE A 118 8.52 -1.43 -6.72
C ILE A 118 7.31 -1.72 -7.60
N SER A 119 7.44 -1.52 -8.91
CA SER A 119 6.51 -2.11 -9.87
C SER A 119 6.87 -3.57 -10.09
N MET A 120 5.88 -4.43 -10.15
CA MET A 120 5.99 -5.87 -10.38
C MET A 120 5.26 -6.26 -11.65
N GLY A 121 5.71 -7.36 -12.25
CA GLY A 121 5.02 -8.02 -13.37
C GLY A 121 5.08 -9.53 -13.25
N CYS A 122 4.28 -10.20 -14.08
CA CYS A 122 4.41 -11.64 -14.34
C CYS A 122 4.97 -11.86 -15.75
N ASN A 123 5.93 -12.78 -15.91
CA ASN A 123 6.51 -13.09 -17.23
C ASN A 123 5.68 -14.11 -18.02
N ILE A 124 4.58 -14.60 -17.45
CA ILE A 124 3.68 -15.58 -18.08
C ILE A 124 2.39 -14.90 -18.55
N HIS A 125 1.93 -13.88 -17.82
CA HIS A 125 0.73 -13.12 -18.12
C HIS A 125 1.12 -11.65 -18.27
N ASP A 126 1.22 -11.16 -19.51
CA ASP A 126 1.76 -9.83 -19.79
C ASP A 126 0.89 -8.68 -19.23
N TRP A 127 -0.37 -8.94 -18.90
CA TRP A 127 -1.28 -7.98 -18.27
C TRP A 127 -1.11 -7.87 -16.75
N MET A 128 -0.49 -8.87 -16.11
CA MET A 128 -0.34 -8.89 -14.66
C MET A 128 0.67 -7.85 -14.22
N SER A 129 0.19 -6.87 -13.45
CA SER A 129 0.99 -5.83 -12.84
C SER A 129 0.55 -5.59 -11.40
N GLY A 130 1.51 -5.20 -10.56
CA GLY A 130 1.25 -4.94 -9.15
C GLY A 130 2.32 -4.04 -8.57
N HIS A 131 2.05 -3.46 -7.41
CA HIS A 131 2.90 -2.43 -6.83
C HIS A 131 3.15 -2.73 -5.35
N ILE A 132 4.41 -2.60 -4.92
CA ILE A 132 4.77 -2.59 -3.50
C ILE A 132 5.27 -1.19 -3.15
N LEU A 133 4.65 -0.55 -2.16
CA LEU A 133 5.15 0.68 -1.56
C LEU A 133 5.78 0.37 -0.21
N ILE A 134 7.06 0.69 -0.06
CA ILE A 134 7.81 0.52 1.18
C ILE A 134 7.88 1.85 1.91
N VAL A 135 7.25 1.92 3.08
CA VAL A 135 7.17 3.11 3.94
C VAL A 135 7.94 2.91 5.25
N ASP A 136 8.34 4.01 5.90
CA ASP A 136 9.01 4.02 7.21
C ASP A 136 8.08 4.40 8.37
N THR A 137 6.77 4.41 8.14
CA THR A 137 5.76 4.79 9.12
C THR A 137 4.75 3.66 9.33
N PRO A 138 4.23 3.46 10.56
CA PRO A 138 3.09 2.59 10.78
C PRO A 138 1.75 3.26 10.45
N HIS A 139 1.76 4.56 10.16
CA HIS A 139 0.55 5.35 9.91
C HIS A 139 0.32 5.50 8.42
N PHE A 140 -0.31 4.49 7.82
CA PHE A 140 -0.73 4.49 6.42
C PHE A 140 -2.09 3.82 6.26
N ALA A 141 -2.84 4.23 5.24
CA ALA A 141 -4.10 3.62 4.87
C ALA A 141 -4.46 4.00 3.43
N ASN A 142 -5.42 3.27 2.85
CA ASN A 142 -5.98 3.60 1.55
C ASN A 142 -7.27 4.38 1.72
N THR A 143 -7.54 5.31 0.82
CA THR A 143 -8.83 6.01 0.79
C THR A 143 -9.96 5.08 0.38
N ASP A 144 -11.13 5.25 1.00
CA ASP A 144 -12.36 4.57 0.60
C ASP A 144 -13.02 5.22 -0.64
N ASN A 145 -14.20 4.74 -1.02
CA ASN A 145 -14.98 5.28 -2.15
C ASN A 145 -15.46 6.73 -1.99
N LYS A 146 -15.29 7.33 -0.82
CA LYS A 146 -15.53 8.76 -0.55
C LYS A 146 -14.23 9.56 -0.49
N GLY A 147 -13.10 8.95 -0.83
CA GLY A 147 -11.79 9.55 -0.71
C GLY A 147 -11.35 9.70 0.76
N LEU A 148 -12.03 9.06 1.71
CA LEU A 148 -11.77 9.24 3.14
C LEU A 148 -10.68 8.29 3.62
N VAL A 149 -9.75 8.83 4.39
CA VAL A 149 -8.83 8.08 5.25
C VAL A 149 -8.93 8.60 6.69
N SER A 150 -8.80 7.69 7.67
CA SER A 150 -8.85 8.01 9.10
C SER A 150 -7.61 7.48 9.78
N PHE A 151 -6.93 8.33 10.55
CA PHE A 151 -5.82 7.93 11.41
C PHE A 151 -6.20 8.10 12.87
N ASP A 152 -6.20 7.01 13.62
CA ASP A 152 -6.52 6.99 15.05
C ASP A 152 -5.25 7.01 15.91
N ASN A 153 -5.35 7.54 17.12
CA ASN A 153 -4.30 7.45 18.15
C ASN A 153 -2.92 7.96 17.70
N ILE A 154 -2.90 9.00 16.85
CA ILE A 154 -1.66 9.65 16.43
C ILE A 154 -1.20 10.66 17.49
N ALA A 155 0.10 10.65 17.80
CA ALA A 155 0.67 11.62 18.72
C ALA A 155 0.50 13.05 18.18
N PRO A 156 0.22 14.04 19.04
CA PRO A 156 0.18 15.44 18.61
C PRO A 156 1.53 15.89 18.04
N GLY A 157 1.50 16.65 16.95
CA GLY A 157 2.69 17.16 16.30
C GLY A 157 2.47 17.57 14.85
N GLN A 158 3.54 18.07 14.23
CA GLN A 158 3.58 18.36 12.81
C GLN A 158 3.99 17.10 12.03
N TYR A 159 3.25 16.82 10.97
CA TYR A 159 3.44 15.68 10.08
C TYR A 159 3.48 16.13 8.64
N GLN A 160 4.27 15.43 7.82
CA GLN A 160 4.12 15.44 6.38
C GLN A 160 3.15 14.33 6.00
N LEU A 161 1.95 14.70 5.56
CA LEU A 161 1.02 13.77 4.94
C LEU A 161 1.39 13.61 3.47
N VAL A 162 1.54 12.37 3.04
CA VAL A 162 1.82 12.02 1.64
C VAL A 162 0.62 11.30 1.05
N VAL A 163 0.19 11.74 -0.14
CA VAL A 163 -0.82 11.07 -0.97
C VAL A 163 -0.09 10.47 -2.17
N TRP A 164 -0.23 9.18 -2.41
CA TRP A 164 0.49 8.44 -3.45
C TRP A 164 -0.41 7.44 -4.16
N HIS A 165 -0.18 7.26 -5.45
CA HIS A 165 -0.75 6.16 -6.24
C HIS A 165 0.15 5.90 -7.46
N PRO A 166 0.41 4.66 -7.90
CA PRO A 166 1.36 4.40 -8.99
C PRO A 166 1.03 5.12 -10.31
N GLN A 167 -0.26 5.38 -10.56
CA GLN A 167 -0.71 6.10 -11.75
C GLN A 167 -0.82 7.63 -11.57
N LEU A 168 -0.45 8.19 -10.41
CA LEU A 168 -0.55 9.63 -10.16
C LEU A 168 0.55 10.34 -10.94
N GLN A 169 0.21 11.30 -11.80
CA GLN A 169 1.17 11.96 -12.71
C GLN A 169 1.96 13.10 -12.04
N ALA A 170 2.26 12.94 -10.75
CA ALA A 170 3.12 13.84 -9.98
C ALA A 170 4.58 13.34 -9.99
N ILE A 171 5.52 14.20 -9.56
CA ILE A 171 6.91 13.78 -9.32
C ILE A 171 6.91 12.66 -8.26
N ASN A 172 7.56 11.53 -8.57
CA ASN A 172 7.57 10.32 -7.73
C ASN A 172 6.17 9.77 -7.40
N ASN A 173 5.16 10.11 -8.22
CA ASN A 173 3.78 9.70 -8.05
C ASN A 173 3.15 10.11 -6.70
N GLN A 174 3.60 11.22 -6.10
CA GLN A 174 3.10 11.68 -4.81
C GLN A 174 2.88 13.19 -4.72
N ASN A 175 1.93 13.55 -3.85
CA ASN A 175 1.76 14.88 -3.29
C ASN A 175 2.04 14.89 -1.79
N SER A 176 2.50 16.02 -1.26
CA SER A 176 2.84 16.16 0.16
C SER A 176 2.29 17.44 0.77
N TYR A 177 1.76 17.31 1.99
CA TYR A 177 1.10 18.39 2.72
C TYR A 177 1.63 18.42 4.16
N GLN A 178 1.97 19.60 4.66
CA GLN A 178 2.26 19.78 6.08
C GLN A 178 0.94 19.90 6.84
N ILE A 179 0.75 19.08 7.86
CA ILE A 179 -0.45 19.09 8.70
C ILE A 179 -0.06 19.05 10.19
N ASP A 180 -0.88 19.66 11.03
CA ASP A 180 -0.75 19.58 12.47
C ASP A 180 -1.85 18.66 13.03
N LEU A 181 -1.45 17.69 13.86
CA LEU A 181 -2.35 16.78 14.56
C LEU A 181 -2.38 17.10 16.06
N PRO A 182 -3.54 16.92 16.74
CA PRO A 182 -4.82 16.44 16.20
C PRO A 182 -5.53 17.49 15.34
N LEU A 183 -6.33 17.04 14.38
CA LEU A 183 -7.18 17.93 13.59
C LEU A 183 -8.37 18.44 14.44
N SER A 184 -8.69 19.72 14.34
CA SER A 184 -9.88 20.31 15.00
C SER A 184 -11.19 20.03 14.25
N LYS A 185 -11.10 19.66 12.97
CA LYS A 185 -12.19 19.29 12.08
C LYS A 185 -11.65 18.39 10.96
N PRO A 186 -12.50 17.62 10.25
CA PRO A 186 -12.05 16.90 9.07
C PRO A 186 -11.35 17.81 8.07
N LEU A 187 -10.25 17.32 7.51
CA LEU A 187 -9.44 18.02 6.51
C LEU A 187 -9.84 17.52 5.11
N THR A 188 -9.91 18.41 4.13
CA THR A 188 -10.06 18.05 2.72
C THR A 188 -8.84 18.53 1.97
N LEU A 189 -8.19 17.63 1.23
CA LEU A 189 -7.03 17.90 0.40
C LEU A 189 -7.42 17.68 -1.05
N THR A 190 -7.07 18.66 -1.88
CA THR A 190 -7.24 18.59 -3.33
C THR A 190 -5.90 18.18 -3.96
N VAL A 191 -5.93 17.12 -4.76
CA VAL A 191 -4.84 16.67 -5.61
C VAL A 191 -5.11 17.19 -7.02
N THR A 192 -4.22 18.04 -7.52
CA THR A 192 -4.36 18.67 -8.84
C THR A 192 -3.67 17.89 -9.95
N ASP A 193 -2.80 16.93 -9.61
CA ASP A 193 -2.14 16.09 -10.60
C ASP A 193 -3.12 15.05 -11.15
N THR A 194 -3.04 14.83 -12.46
CA THR A 194 -3.92 13.90 -13.16
C THR A 194 -3.65 12.45 -12.75
N MET A 195 -4.73 11.68 -12.66
CA MET A 195 -4.69 10.23 -12.49
C MET A 195 -4.58 9.55 -13.85
N GLY A 196 -3.53 8.78 -14.09
CA GLY A 196 -3.45 7.89 -15.25
C GLY A 196 -4.43 6.72 -15.13
N GLU A 197 -4.74 6.08 -16.26
CA GLU A 197 -5.59 4.89 -16.28
C GLU A 197 -4.94 3.73 -15.52
N ILE A 198 -5.71 3.03 -14.68
CA ILE A 198 -5.25 1.79 -14.03
C ILE A 198 -5.33 0.66 -15.08
N PRO A 199 -4.22 -0.04 -15.37
CA PRO A 199 -4.22 -1.07 -16.40
C PRO A 199 -5.18 -2.21 -16.04
N SER A 200 -6.00 -2.64 -17.00
CA SER A 200 -6.85 -3.82 -16.84
C SER A 200 -5.98 -5.04 -16.52
N GLN A 201 -6.36 -5.79 -15.49
CA GLN A 201 -5.67 -7.00 -15.05
C GLN A 201 -6.27 -8.25 -15.71
N GLN A 202 -6.46 -8.19 -17.02
CA GLN A 202 -7.07 -9.25 -17.83
C GLN A 202 -6.38 -9.33 -19.20
N SER A 203 -6.48 -10.51 -19.83
CA SER A 203 -6.02 -10.71 -21.21
C SER A 203 -6.78 -9.77 -22.17
N LEU A 204 -6.06 -9.23 -23.16
CA LEU A 204 -6.69 -8.51 -24.28
C LEU A 204 -7.23 -9.49 -25.34
N ASP A 205 -6.69 -10.70 -25.36
CA ASP A 205 -7.13 -11.77 -26.25
C ASP A 205 -8.20 -12.59 -25.52
N ASP A 206 -9.46 -12.42 -25.92
CA ASP A 206 -10.62 -13.27 -25.55
C ASP A 206 -10.51 -14.71 -26.10
N PHE A 207 -9.32 -15.17 -26.46
CA PHE A 207 -9.10 -16.57 -26.76
C PHE A 207 -9.07 -17.35 -25.44
N GLU A 208 -10.27 -17.65 -24.93
CA GLU A 208 -10.48 -18.85 -24.12
C GLU A 208 -9.95 -20.03 -24.95
N PHE A 209 -8.68 -20.36 -24.76
CA PHE A 209 -8.17 -21.65 -25.18
C PHE A 209 -9.02 -22.65 -24.42
N LEU A 210 -9.95 -23.30 -25.12
CA LEU A 210 -10.74 -24.40 -24.58
C LEU A 210 -9.75 -25.43 -24.04
N GLU A 211 -9.47 -25.40 -22.74
CA GLU A 211 -8.69 -26.43 -22.05
C GLU A 211 -9.55 -27.70 -22.02
N GLY A 212 -9.46 -28.45 -23.12
CA GLY A 212 -10.31 -29.61 -23.35
C GLY A 212 -10.00 -30.29 -24.68
N TYR A 213 -8.75 -30.71 -24.87
CA TYR A 213 -8.41 -31.80 -25.79
C TYR A 213 -7.35 -32.72 -25.18
#